data_AF-A0ABD0UZ51-F1
#
_entry.id   AF-A0ABD0UZ51-F1
#
_cell.length_a   1.000
_cell.length_b   1.000
_cell.length_c   1.000
_cell.angle_alpha   90.00
_cell.angle_beta   90.00
_cell.angle_gamma   90.00
#
_symmetry.space_group_name_H-M   'P 1'
#
loop_
_entity.id
_entity.type
_entity.pdbx_description
1 polymer ?
#
loop_
_entity_poly.entity_id
_entity_poly.type
_entity_poly.pdbx_seq_one_letter_code
_entity_poly.pdbx_strand_id
1 'polypeptide(L)'
;MGESHVVIIPDVLFQILWALTFLSFPHKIAGIRKDVGLPQKLVCRNTVQGRYLLADDNGYVCTALSVYPWTCCCPETGERFSCQGCNLVSKCCNSYEYCVSCCLNPSMTDEDAVLKLKIAKPVTAGTYPSAFDFCVGRCRHNSASVVHENAYVSDFHHCYSLQTNSSRVIEPNFERRLAGIDIVIGKQGESCNSACMSKGKSCVSNKLSVINRCELLEKYMRCKGSCFASMGADQPAEVADNAPKDMYPGACLYSQTDSMLSCDGSHKQTRRLCPCA
;
A
#
# COMPACT_ATOMS: atom_id res chain seq x y z
N MET A 1 41.75 -68.36 -65.45
CA MET A 1 41.93 -68.42 -63.98
C MET A 1 43.23 -67.71 -63.67
N GLY A 2 43.17 -66.62 -62.91
CA GLY A 2 44.31 -65.74 -62.64
C GLY A 2 43.82 -64.35 -62.28
N GLU A 3 43.15 -64.25 -61.13
CA GLU A 3 42.65 -63.01 -60.55
C GLU A 3 43.80 -62.04 -60.26
N SER A 4 43.70 -60.81 -60.77
CA SER A 4 44.59 -59.72 -60.39
C SER A 4 44.10 -59.12 -59.07
N HIS A 5 44.81 -59.44 -57.98
CA HIS A 5 44.61 -58.79 -56.69
C HIS A 5 45.02 -57.32 -56.75
N VAL A 6 44.04 -56.43 -56.59
CA VAL A 6 44.26 -55.00 -56.39
C VAL A 6 44.78 -54.80 -54.97
N VAL A 7 46.04 -54.39 -54.84
CA VAL A 7 46.64 -54.00 -53.56
C VAL A 7 46.16 -52.59 -53.21
N ILE A 8 45.24 -52.51 -52.24
CA ILE A 8 44.77 -51.23 -51.68
C ILE A 8 45.80 -50.77 -50.66
N ILE A 9 46.49 -49.68 -50.98
CA ILE A 9 47.52 -49.02 -50.17
C ILE A 9 46.87 -48.49 -48.86
N PRO A 10 47.50 -48.67 -47.69
CA PRO A 10 46.92 -48.33 -46.37
C PRO A 10 46.57 -46.84 -46.19
N ASP A 11 47.14 -45.94 -47.00
CA ASP A 11 46.82 -44.50 -46.98
C ASP A 11 45.41 -44.17 -47.52
N VAL A 12 44.91 -44.93 -48.49
CA VAL A 12 43.59 -44.65 -49.10
C VAL A 12 42.46 -45.11 -48.17
N LEU A 13 42.68 -46.20 -47.42
CA LEU A 13 41.72 -46.69 -46.44
C LEU A 13 41.56 -45.69 -45.27
N PHE A 14 42.65 -45.07 -44.84
CA PHE A 14 42.64 -44.09 -43.76
C PHE A 14 41.92 -42.79 -44.17
N GLN A 15 42.08 -42.34 -45.42
CA GLN A 15 41.39 -41.17 -45.96
C GLN A 15 39.87 -41.41 -46.13
N ILE A 16 39.45 -42.62 -46.52
CA ILE A 16 38.04 -42.99 -46.63
C ILE A 16 37.39 -43.14 -45.24
N LEU A 17 38.10 -43.70 -44.26
CA LEU A 17 37.65 -43.78 -42.86
C LEU A 17 37.52 -42.40 -42.21
N TRP A 18 38.38 -41.44 -42.57
CA TRP A 18 38.28 -40.05 -42.10
C TRP A 18 37.08 -39.32 -42.75
N ALA A 19 36.82 -39.54 -44.04
CA ALA A 19 35.66 -38.95 -44.71
C ALA A 19 34.31 -39.48 -44.18
N LEU A 20 34.22 -40.76 -43.82
CA LEU A 20 32.99 -41.37 -43.27
C LEU A 20 32.72 -41.00 -41.80
N THR A 21 33.77 -40.67 -41.04
CA THR A 21 33.62 -40.17 -39.66
C THR A 21 33.21 -38.69 -39.61
N PHE A 22 33.55 -37.88 -40.62
CA PHE A 22 33.08 -36.49 -40.73
C PHE A 22 31.63 -36.33 -41.20
N LEU A 23 31.06 -37.31 -41.92
CA LEU A 23 29.66 -37.27 -42.39
C LEU A 23 28.65 -37.88 -41.40
N SER A 24 29.12 -38.46 -40.28
CA SER A 24 28.28 -39.14 -39.28
C SER A 24 28.07 -38.32 -37.99
N PHE A 25 28.67 -37.13 -37.88
CA PHE A 25 28.30 -36.21 -36.81
C PHE A 25 27.01 -35.49 -37.21
N PRO A 26 25.89 -35.67 -36.46
CA PRO A 26 24.74 -34.84 -36.66
C PRO A 26 25.22 -33.41 -36.41
N HIS A 27 25.23 -32.60 -37.46
CA HIS A 27 25.47 -31.18 -37.35
C HIS A 27 24.43 -30.69 -36.34
N LYS A 28 24.89 -30.39 -35.11
CA LYS A 28 24.06 -29.70 -34.14
C LYS A 28 23.80 -28.36 -34.77
N ILE A 29 22.69 -28.24 -35.49
CA ILE A 29 22.09 -26.96 -35.80
C ILE A 29 21.71 -26.41 -34.44
N ALA A 30 22.66 -25.74 -33.79
CA ALA A 30 22.39 -24.83 -32.71
C ALA A 30 21.67 -23.65 -33.38
N GLY A 31 20.38 -23.85 -33.67
CA GLY A 31 19.45 -22.75 -33.78
C GLY A 31 19.47 -22.07 -32.43
N ILE A 32 20.30 -21.05 -32.28
CA ILE A 32 20.20 -20.08 -31.20
C ILE A 32 18.88 -19.35 -31.48
N ARG A 33 17.78 -19.97 -31.08
CA ARG A 33 16.53 -19.29 -30.87
C ARG A 33 16.78 -18.39 -29.68
N LYS A 34 17.21 -17.15 -29.96
CA LYS A 34 17.16 -16.06 -28.98
C LYS A 34 15.74 -16.04 -28.43
N ASP A 35 15.66 -16.09 -27.11
CA ASP A 35 14.47 -15.81 -26.32
C ASP A 35 13.34 -16.85 -26.41
N VAL A 36 13.58 -18.04 -25.86
CA VAL A 36 12.54 -18.65 -25.01
C VAL A 36 12.84 -18.17 -23.60
N GLY A 37 12.26 -17.04 -23.21
CA GLY A 37 12.19 -16.68 -21.80
C GLY A 37 11.50 -17.83 -21.07
N LEU A 38 12.26 -18.65 -20.34
CA LEU A 38 11.67 -19.43 -19.26
C LEU A 38 10.89 -18.41 -18.41
N PRO A 39 9.60 -18.63 -18.11
CA PRO A 39 8.93 -17.81 -17.12
C PRO A 39 9.70 -18.01 -15.83
N GLN A 40 10.50 -17.02 -15.47
CA GLN A 40 11.19 -16.97 -14.20
C GLN A 40 10.09 -16.98 -13.13
N LYS A 41 10.14 -18.04 -12.31
CA LYS A 41 9.32 -18.31 -11.11
C LYS A 41 8.07 -19.20 -11.35
N LEU A 42 8.30 -20.51 -11.40
CA LEU A 42 7.24 -21.52 -11.38
C LEU A 42 6.59 -21.72 -9.98
N VAL A 43 7.18 -21.16 -8.91
CA VAL A 43 6.74 -21.40 -7.53
C VAL A 43 6.49 -20.08 -6.83
N CYS A 44 5.28 -19.89 -6.34
CA CYS A 44 4.88 -18.71 -5.57
C CYS A 44 5.16 -18.89 -4.09
N ARG A 45 5.38 -17.76 -3.42
CA ARG A 45 5.29 -17.66 -1.97
C ARG A 45 3.87 -17.22 -1.62
N ASN A 46 3.35 -17.66 -0.48
CA ASN A 46 2.02 -17.25 -0.04
C ASN A 46 1.97 -17.01 1.48
N THR A 47 0.89 -16.38 1.93
CA THR A 47 0.63 -16.12 3.35
C THR A 47 0.16 -17.41 4.04
N VAL A 48 1.03 -18.04 4.83
CA VAL A 48 0.75 -19.34 5.50
C VAL A 48 -0.07 -19.20 6.80
N GLN A 49 -0.62 -18.01 7.09
CA GLN A 49 -1.26 -17.71 8.38
C GLN A 49 -2.80 -17.72 8.35
N GLY A 50 -3.42 -17.56 7.19
CA GLY A 50 -4.87 -17.45 7.06
C GLY A 50 -5.57 -18.79 7.20
N ARG A 51 -6.67 -18.84 7.96
CA ARG A 51 -7.48 -20.07 8.15
C ARG A 51 -8.26 -20.46 6.88
N TYR A 52 -8.69 -19.48 6.11
CA TYR A 52 -9.62 -19.68 4.97
C TYR A 52 -9.08 -19.12 3.66
N LEU A 53 -8.36 -18.01 3.73
CA LEU A 53 -7.81 -17.30 2.58
C LEU A 53 -6.28 -17.31 2.65
N LEU A 54 -5.67 -17.10 1.50
CA LEU A 54 -4.25 -16.81 1.37
C LEU A 54 -4.01 -15.86 0.21
N ALA A 55 -2.98 -15.04 0.34
CA ALA A 55 -2.45 -14.19 -0.72
C ALA A 55 -1.10 -14.73 -1.18
N ASP A 56 -0.87 -14.80 -2.49
CA ASP A 56 0.42 -15.14 -3.06
C ASP A 56 1.26 -13.89 -3.40
N ASP A 57 2.53 -14.11 -3.73
CA ASP A 57 3.47 -13.04 -4.10
C ASP A 57 3.29 -12.51 -5.52
N ASN A 58 2.39 -13.10 -6.31
CA ASN A 58 1.86 -12.51 -7.53
C ASN A 58 0.74 -11.50 -7.25
N GLY A 59 0.18 -11.52 -6.04
CA GLY A 59 -0.86 -10.59 -5.59
C GLY A 59 -2.28 -11.12 -5.74
N TYR A 60 -2.48 -12.41 -5.98
CA TYR A 60 -3.80 -13.03 -5.99
C TYR A 60 -4.21 -13.49 -4.60
N VAL A 61 -5.51 -13.43 -4.31
CA VAL A 61 -6.11 -13.97 -3.09
C VAL A 61 -7.03 -15.12 -3.46
N CYS A 62 -6.88 -16.25 -2.78
CA CYS A 62 -7.71 -17.42 -3.01
C CYS A 62 -7.95 -18.18 -1.71
N THR A 63 -8.82 -19.18 -1.76
CA THR A 63 -9.07 -20.05 -0.61
C THR A 63 -7.93 -21.04 -0.42
N ALA A 64 -7.74 -21.52 0.82
CA ALA A 64 -6.76 -22.56 1.14
C ALA A 64 -6.91 -23.84 0.30
N LEU A 65 -8.12 -24.15 -0.16
CA LEU A 65 -8.43 -25.34 -0.96
C LEU A 65 -8.15 -25.16 -2.46
N SER A 66 -8.09 -23.92 -2.93
CA SER A 66 -7.94 -23.59 -4.36
C SER A 66 -6.49 -23.41 -4.81
N VAL A 67 -5.52 -23.44 -3.90
CA VAL A 67 -4.10 -23.30 -4.24
C VAL A 67 -3.59 -24.47 -5.05
N TYR A 68 -2.78 -24.17 -6.07
CA TYR A 68 -2.11 -25.21 -6.85
C TYR A 68 -1.03 -25.91 -6.00
N PRO A 69 -1.13 -27.23 -5.76
CA PRO A 69 -0.20 -27.94 -4.88
C PRO A 69 1.25 -27.92 -5.35
N TRP A 70 1.47 -27.87 -6.67
CA TRP A 70 2.81 -27.95 -7.28
C TRP A 70 3.55 -26.61 -7.30
N THR A 71 2.81 -25.52 -7.45
CA THR A 71 3.38 -24.17 -7.59
C THR A 71 3.15 -23.30 -6.36
N CYS A 72 2.28 -23.71 -5.44
CA CYS A 72 1.84 -22.93 -4.27
C CYS A 72 1.20 -21.58 -4.62
N CYS A 73 0.85 -21.34 -5.89
CA CYS A 73 0.21 -20.12 -6.37
C CYS A 73 -1.31 -20.20 -6.25
N CYS A 74 -1.95 -19.04 -6.10
CA CYS A 74 -3.37 -18.94 -6.30
C CYS A 74 -3.73 -19.09 -7.78
N PRO A 75 -4.92 -19.60 -8.12
CA PRO A 75 -5.45 -19.51 -9.46
C PRO A 75 -5.56 -18.05 -9.89
N GLU A 76 -5.20 -17.76 -11.14
CA GLU A 76 -5.35 -16.43 -11.76
C GLU A 76 -6.83 -16.15 -12.13
N THR A 77 -7.75 -16.53 -11.23
CA THR A 77 -9.19 -16.36 -11.38
C THR A 77 -9.65 -15.30 -10.38
N GLY A 78 -9.51 -14.03 -10.74
CA GLY A 78 -9.88 -12.90 -9.89
C GLY A 78 -9.10 -11.63 -10.18
N GLU A 79 -9.35 -10.59 -9.40
CA GLU A 79 -8.60 -9.33 -9.50
C GLU A 79 -7.23 -9.48 -8.84
N ARG A 80 -6.17 -9.18 -9.62
CA ARG A 80 -4.81 -9.08 -9.10
C ARG A 80 -4.70 -7.84 -8.22
N PHE A 81 -4.04 -7.98 -7.06
CA PHE A 81 -3.91 -6.92 -6.05
C PHE A 81 -5.24 -6.41 -5.51
N SER A 82 -6.19 -7.33 -5.28
CA SER A 82 -7.51 -6.98 -4.77
C SER A 82 -7.43 -6.29 -3.40
N CYS A 83 -8.12 -5.15 -3.30
CA CYS A 83 -8.26 -4.38 -2.08
C CYS A 83 -9.64 -4.58 -1.43
N GLN A 84 -10.26 -5.75 -1.62
CA GLN A 84 -11.57 -6.05 -1.03
C GLN A 84 -11.50 -5.95 0.50
N GLY A 85 -12.43 -5.18 1.09
CA GLY A 85 -12.44 -4.95 2.54
C GLY A 85 -11.30 -4.04 3.04
N CYS A 86 -10.67 -3.27 2.15
CA CYS A 86 -9.67 -2.26 2.50
C CYS A 86 -10.24 -0.84 2.40
N ASN A 87 -9.89 -0.01 3.37
CA ASN A 87 -10.02 1.43 3.29
C ASN A 87 -8.72 2.01 2.70
N LEU A 88 -8.78 2.48 1.46
CA LEU A 88 -7.63 3.00 0.72
C LEU A 88 -7.06 4.29 1.31
N VAL A 89 -7.86 5.04 2.08
CA VAL A 89 -7.43 6.29 2.74
C VAL A 89 -6.54 5.97 3.94
N SER A 90 -6.99 5.07 4.82
CA SER A 90 -6.19 4.64 5.98
C SER A 90 -5.12 3.61 5.62
N LYS A 91 -5.20 3.02 4.42
CA LYS A 91 -4.37 1.89 3.96
C LYS A 91 -4.43 0.72 4.95
N CYS A 92 -5.64 0.47 5.44
CA CYS A 92 -5.96 -0.59 6.39
C CYS A 92 -7.11 -1.45 5.87
N CYS A 93 -7.08 -2.73 6.19
CA CYS A 93 -8.05 -3.73 5.76
C CYS A 93 -8.56 -4.53 6.95
N ASN A 94 -9.73 -5.14 6.77
CA ASN A 94 -10.31 -6.05 7.75
C ASN A 94 -9.84 -7.51 7.62
N SER A 95 -9.13 -7.83 6.54
CA SER A 95 -8.51 -9.14 6.30
C SER A 95 -7.02 -8.97 6.01
N TYR A 96 -6.23 -9.87 6.58
CA TYR A 96 -4.79 -9.92 6.41
C TYR A 96 -4.39 -10.16 4.95
N GLU A 97 -5.04 -11.12 4.31
CA GLU A 97 -4.71 -11.58 2.96
C GLU A 97 -5.01 -10.48 1.92
N TYR A 98 -6.17 -9.82 2.06
CA TYR A 98 -6.49 -8.66 1.22
C TYR A 98 -5.59 -7.46 1.53
N CYS A 99 -5.13 -7.27 2.76
CA CYS A 99 -4.10 -6.27 3.04
C CYS A 99 -2.81 -6.55 2.28
N VAL A 100 -2.32 -7.80 2.31
CA VAL A 100 -1.09 -8.19 1.61
C VAL A 100 -1.25 -8.01 0.10
N SER A 101 -2.35 -8.50 -0.48
CA SER A 101 -2.65 -8.36 -1.91
C SER A 101 -2.74 -6.89 -2.34
N CYS A 102 -3.48 -6.05 -1.59
CA CYS A 102 -3.62 -4.63 -1.88
C CYS A 102 -2.30 -3.86 -1.73
N CYS A 103 -1.50 -4.21 -0.72
CA CYS A 103 -0.18 -3.62 -0.47
C CYS A 103 0.82 -3.88 -1.60
N LEU A 104 0.74 -5.05 -2.23
CA LEU A 104 1.59 -5.41 -3.38
C LEU A 104 1.30 -4.58 -4.64
N ASN A 105 0.18 -3.85 -4.68
CA ASN A 105 -0.14 -2.99 -5.80
C ASN A 105 0.90 -1.87 -5.95
N PRO A 106 1.58 -1.74 -7.10
CA PRO A 106 2.54 -0.66 -7.35
C PRO A 106 1.93 0.74 -7.24
N SER A 107 0.61 0.88 -7.42
CA SER A 107 -0.10 2.16 -7.25
C SER A 107 -0.30 2.54 -5.78
N MET A 108 -0.17 1.59 -4.86
CA MET A 108 -0.38 1.80 -3.42
C MET A 108 0.92 1.94 -2.64
N THR A 109 1.96 1.25 -3.13
CA THR A 109 3.26 1.09 -2.48
C THR A 109 4.38 1.25 -3.52
N ASP A 110 5.29 2.17 -3.26
CA ASP A 110 6.52 2.33 -4.06
C ASP A 110 7.54 1.27 -3.63
N GLU A 111 7.81 0.31 -4.52
CA GLU A 111 8.69 -0.83 -4.27
C GLU A 111 10.12 -0.40 -3.91
N ASP A 112 10.67 0.59 -4.63
CA ASP A 112 12.03 1.09 -4.41
C ASP A 112 12.17 1.80 -3.05
N ALA A 113 11.11 2.47 -2.60
CA ALA A 113 11.07 3.09 -1.29
C ALA A 113 11.01 2.03 -0.18
N VAL A 114 10.23 0.97 -0.39
CA VAL A 114 9.98 -0.09 0.59
C VAL A 114 11.20 -0.98 0.82
N LEU A 115 11.91 -1.37 -0.23
CA LEU A 115 13.08 -2.25 -0.13
C LEU A 115 14.26 -1.60 0.63
N LYS A 116 14.25 -0.27 0.76
CA LYS A 116 15.25 0.49 1.53
C LYS A 116 14.89 0.63 3.01
N LEU A 117 13.68 0.25 3.42
CA LEU A 117 13.24 0.34 4.80
C LEU A 117 13.84 -0.77 5.64
N LYS A 118 14.26 -0.40 6.86
CA LYS A 118 14.67 -1.38 7.86
C LYS A 118 13.44 -2.10 8.42
N ILE A 119 13.57 -3.40 8.61
CA ILE A 119 12.54 -4.26 9.19
C ILE A 119 12.19 -3.84 10.61
N ALA A 120 13.16 -3.29 11.36
CA ALA A 120 12.99 -2.87 12.74
C ALA A 120 13.82 -1.62 13.07
N LYS A 121 13.54 -1.00 14.23
CA LYS A 121 14.25 0.18 14.75
C LYS A 121 15.76 0.03 14.99
N PRO A 122 16.31 -1.12 15.47
CA PRO A 122 17.74 -1.19 15.78
C PRO A 122 18.61 -1.01 14.53
N VAL A 123 19.80 -0.40 14.71
CA VAL A 123 20.71 -0.05 13.62
C VAL A 123 21.16 -1.28 12.82
N THR A 124 21.23 -2.44 13.48
CA THR A 124 21.59 -3.74 12.93
C THR A 124 20.45 -4.43 12.15
N ALA A 125 19.25 -3.88 12.14
CA ALA A 125 18.13 -4.47 11.41
C ALA A 125 18.38 -4.42 9.89
N GLY A 126 18.21 -5.57 9.24
CA GLY A 126 18.22 -5.68 7.79
C GLY A 126 17.03 -4.99 7.13
N THR A 127 17.05 -4.95 5.80
CA THR A 127 15.94 -4.46 4.97
C THR A 127 15.06 -5.59 4.46
N TYR A 128 13.90 -5.24 3.93
CA TYR A 128 13.01 -6.24 3.31
C TYR A 128 13.59 -6.75 1.99
N PRO A 129 13.61 -8.09 1.77
CA PRO A 129 14.18 -8.66 0.54
C PRO A 129 13.25 -8.56 -0.68
N SER A 130 11.94 -8.35 -0.49
CA SER A 130 10.98 -8.12 -1.56
C SER A 130 9.78 -7.30 -1.08
N ALA A 131 9.01 -6.72 -2.01
CA ALA A 131 7.73 -6.06 -1.69
C ALA A 131 6.77 -7.01 -0.95
N PHE A 132 6.78 -8.29 -1.32
CA PHE A 132 5.99 -9.32 -0.63
C PHE A 132 6.37 -9.47 0.84
N ASP A 133 7.66 -9.54 1.15
CA ASP A 133 8.13 -9.63 2.55
C ASP A 133 7.76 -8.41 3.38
N PHE A 134 7.83 -7.23 2.75
CA PHE A 134 7.35 -6.01 3.37
C PHE A 134 5.86 -6.08 3.68
N CYS A 135 5.02 -6.41 2.70
CA CYS A 135 3.57 -6.45 2.86
C CYS A 135 3.15 -7.50 3.89
N VAL A 136 3.72 -8.71 3.82
CA VAL A 136 3.49 -9.79 4.77
C VAL A 136 3.84 -9.37 6.20
N GLY A 137 4.98 -8.68 6.38
CA GLY A 137 5.41 -8.20 7.69
C GLY A 137 4.58 -7.03 8.20
N ARG A 138 4.26 -6.06 7.33
CA ARG A 138 3.61 -4.81 7.71
C ARG A 138 2.12 -4.97 8.00
N CYS A 139 1.42 -5.78 7.21
CA CYS A 139 -0.01 -6.07 7.35
C CYS A 139 -0.35 -6.90 8.59
N ARG A 140 0.64 -7.45 9.30
CA ARG A 140 0.39 -8.06 10.61
C ARG A 140 -0.11 -7.01 11.60
N HIS A 141 -0.89 -7.46 12.58
CA HIS A 141 -1.38 -6.61 13.66
C HIS A 141 -0.22 -5.84 14.30
N ASN A 142 -0.41 -4.53 14.46
CA ASN A 142 0.59 -3.65 15.06
C ASN A 142 0.05 -3.06 16.37
N SER A 143 0.95 -2.65 17.26
CA SER A 143 0.56 -2.05 18.55
C SER A 143 -0.26 -0.76 18.42
N ALA A 144 -0.24 -0.10 17.26
CA ALA A 144 -1.07 1.07 16.99
C ALA A 144 -2.52 0.72 16.59
N SER A 145 -2.79 -0.55 16.25
CA SER A 145 -4.13 -1.06 15.91
C SER A 145 -4.88 -1.62 17.12
N VAL A 146 -4.28 -1.62 18.31
CA VAL A 146 -4.86 -2.13 19.56
C VAL A 146 -5.10 -1.03 20.61
N VAL A 147 -6.24 -1.11 21.27
CA VAL A 147 -6.73 -0.30 22.39
C VAL A 147 -6.70 -1.19 23.64
N HIS A 148 -6.10 -0.69 24.73
CA HIS A 148 -6.00 -1.43 26.00
C HIS A 148 -5.40 -2.84 25.81
N GLU A 149 -4.36 -2.93 24.97
CA GLU A 149 -3.53 -4.10 24.68
C GLU A 149 -4.24 -5.31 24.05
N ASN A 150 -5.58 -5.39 24.06
CA ASN A 150 -6.33 -6.59 23.65
C ASN A 150 -7.59 -6.34 22.80
N ALA A 151 -7.99 -5.09 22.55
CA ALA A 151 -9.14 -4.78 21.68
C ALA A 151 -8.65 -4.05 20.43
N TYR A 152 -9.11 -4.41 19.23
CA TYR A 152 -8.76 -3.63 18.04
C TYR A 152 -9.48 -2.28 18.05
N VAL A 153 -8.79 -1.22 17.62
CA VAL A 153 -9.38 0.13 17.47
C VAL A 153 -10.56 0.10 16.48
N SER A 154 -10.47 -0.77 15.48
CA SER A 154 -11.42 -0.92 14.39
C SER A 154 -11.33 -2.32 13.80
N ASP A 155 -12.39 -2.72 13.10
CA ASP A 155 -12.36 -3.92 12.24
C ASP A 155 -11.25 -3.82 11.18
N PHE A 156 -10.84 -2.62 10.77
CA PHE A 156 -9.72 -2.38 9.84
C PHE A 156 -8.37 -2.30 10.56
N HIS A 157 -7.83 -3.42 11.01
CA HIS A 157 -6.61 -3.49 11.84
C HIS A 157 -5.36 -4.02 11.10
N HIS A 158 -5.51 -4.49 9.85
CA HIS A 158 -4.39 -4.90 9.01
C HIS A 158 -3.94 -3.74 8.14
N CYS A 159 -2.84 -3.08 8.47
CA CYS A 159 -2.43 -1.84 7.79
C CYS A 159 -1.05 -1.96 7.14
N TYR A 160 -0.91 -1.42 5.94
CA TYR A 160 0.36 -1.37 5.21
C TYR A 160 0.94 0.03 5.05
N SER A 161 0.31 1.04 5.65
CA SER A 161 0.86 2.39 5.67
C SER A 161 2.26 2.41 6.30
N LEU A 162 3.18 3.15 5.69
CA LEU A 162 4.44 3.48 6.34
C LEU A 162 4.12 4.48 7.45
N GLN A 163 4.31 4.09 8.71
CA GLN A 163 4.48 5.08 9.77
C GLN A 163 5.79 5.79 9.46
N THR A 164 5.71 6.90 8.74
CA THR A 164 6.81 7.86 8.69
C THR A 164 7.09 8.23 10.13
N ASN A 165 8.29 7.90 10.63
CA ASN A 165 8.75 8.31 11.95
C ASN A 165 8.28 9.74 12.20
N SER A 166 7.52 9.88 13.28
CA SER A 166 6.89 11.10 13.75
C SER A 166 7.92 12.22 13.91
N SER A 167 8.16 12.92 12.81
CA SER A 167 8.74 14.24 12.72
C SER A 167 8.16 14.86 11.46
N ARG A 168 6.93 15.39 11.56
CA ARG A 168 6.49 16.58 10.82
C ARG A 168 7.06 16.66 9.39
N VAL A 169 6.62 15.80 8.48
CA VAL A 169 6.75 16.08 7.05
C VAL A 169 5.35 16.19 6.51
N ILE A 170 4.86 17.42 6.56
CA ILE A 170 3.78 17.87 5.72
C ILE A 170 4.25 17.60 4.28
N GLU A 171 3.52 16.76 3.56
CA GLU A 171 3.86 16.46 2.17
C GLU A 171 4.16 17.75 1.38
N PRO A 172 5.15 17.77 0.48
CA PRO A 172 5.41 18.92 -0.41
C PRO A 172 4.23 19.24 -1.33
N ASN A 173 3.24 18.34 -1.43
CA ASN A 173 1.98 18.58 -2.12
C ASN A 173 0.96 19.33 -1.24
N PHE A 174 1.04 19.19 0.08
CA PHE A 174 0.10 19.79 1.02
C PHE A 174 0.34 21.30 1.21
N GLU A 175 1.59 21.71 1.39
CA GLU A 175 1.96 23.13 1.44
C GLU A 175 1.57 23.85 0.13
N ARG A 176 1.73 23.19 -1.02
CA ARG A 176 1.23 23.72 -2.30
C ARG A 176 -0.30 23.83 -2.35
N ARG A 177 -1.02 22.88 -1.75
CA ARG A 177 -2.49 22.90 -1.70
C ARG A 177 -3.05 23.98 -0.76
N LEU A 178 -2.29 24.41 0.24
CA LEU A 178 -2.64 25.51 1.14
C LEU A 178 -1.92 26.82 0.85
N ALA A 179 -1.22 26.94 -0.29
CA ALA A 179 -0.57 28.19 -0.67
C ALA A 179 -1.59 29.34 -0.73
N GLY A 180 -1.33 30.40 0.04
CA GLY A 180 -2.21 31.57 0.16
C GLY A 180 -3.46 31.35 1.02
N ILE A 181 -3.55 30.26 1.78
CA ILE A 181 -4.65 29.98 2.70
C ILE A 181 -4.19 30.18 4.14
N ASP A 182 -4.87 31.07 4.84
CA ASP A 182 -4.71 31.28 6.27
C ASP A 182 -5.64 30.35 7.05
N ILE A 183 -5.06 29.52 7.92
CA ILE A 183 -5.83 28.64 8.79
C ILE A 183 -6.26 29.41 10.04
N VAL A 184 -7.57 29.57 10.22
CA VAL A 184 -8.18 30.29 11.34
C VAL A 184 -8.99 29.32 12.19
N ILE A 185 -8.88 29.43 13.51
CA ILE A 185 -9.71 28.68 14.44
C ILE A 185 -10.90 29.55 14.84
N GLY A 186 -12.11 29.11 14.48
CA GLY A 186 -13.34 29.80 14.85
C GLY A 186 -13.61 29.76 16.35
N LYS A 187 -14.42 30.72 16.82
CA LYS A 187 -14.99 30.65 18.17
C LYS A 187 -15.98 29.49 18.27
N GLN A 188 -16.28 29.09 19.49
CA GLN A 188 -17.28 28.07 19.75
C GLN A 188 -18.63 28.51 19.17
N GLY A 189 -19.27 27.65 18.35
CA GLY A 189 -20.55 27.98 17.70
C GLY A 189 -20.45 28.88 16.48
N GLU A 190 -19.25 29.24 16.02
CA GLU A 190 -19.05 30.11 14.87
C GLU A 190 -18.90 29.30 13.57
N SER A 191 -19.41 29.84 12.46
CA SER A 191 -19.18 29.29 11.12
C SER A 191 -17.83 29.75 10.56
N CYS A 192 -17.33 29.10 9.52
CA CYS A 192 -16.09 29.56 8.89
C CYS A 192 -16.25 30.87 8.14
N ASN A 193 -17.45 31.17 7.61
CA ASN A 193 -17.74 32.47 7.02
C ASN A 193 -17.55 33.61 8.04
N SER A 194 -18.13 33.48 9.24
CA SER A 194 -17.97 34.48 10.30
C SER A 194 -16.52 34.55 10.82
N ALA A 195 -15.88 33.39 11.02
CA ALA A 195 -14.51 33.32 11.51
C ALA A 195 -13.52 34.00 10.55
N CYS A 196 -13.60 33.73 9.25
CA CYS A 196 -12.76 34.37 8.24
C CYS A 196 -13.07 35.87 8.11
N MET A 197 -14.34 36.25 8.14
CA MET A 197 -14.76 37.65 8.05
C MET A 197 -14.21 38.48 9.22
N SER A 198 -14.11 37.91 10.42
CA SER A 198 -13.47 38.57 11.58
C SER A 198 -11.98 38.88 11.36
N LYS A 199 -11.35 38.24 10.38
CA LYS A 199 -9.95 38.45 9.95
C LYS A 199 -9.85 39.24 8.65
N GLY A 200 -10.96 39.80 8.15
CA GLY A 200 -11.00 40.53 6.87
C GLY A 200 -10.80 39.62 5.66
N LYS A 201 -11.12 38.33 5.78
CA LYS A 201 -10.94 37.29 4.76
C LYS A 201 -12.26 36.57 4.44
N SER A 202 -12.28 35.77 3.39
CA SER A 202 -13.41 34.91 3.02
C SER A 202 -13.09 33.42 3.22
N CYS A 203 -14.11 32.61 3.52
CA CYS A 203 -13.93 31.15 3.62
C CYS A 203 -13.72 30.52 2.24
N VAL A 204 -12.76 29.61 2.16
CA VAL A 204 -12.37 28.94 0.92
C VAL A 204 -12.87 27.50 0.92
N SER A 205 -14.11 27.29 0.46
CA SER A 205 -14.83 26.02 0.57
C SER A 205 -14.08 24.81 -0.02
N ASN A 206 -13.43 24.95 -1.17
CA ASN A 206 -12.69 23.86 -1.82
C ASN A 206 -11.42 23.43 -1.04
N LYS A 207 -11.02 24.17 -0.01
CA LYS A 207 -9.92 23.81 0.90
C LYS A 207 -10.40 23.11 2.16
N LEU A 208 -11.72 23.04 2.42
CA LEU A 208 -12.25 22.29 3.56
C LEU A 208 -11.85 20.82 3.50
N SER A 209 -11.93 20.16 2.33
CA SER A 209 -11.51 18.75 2.18
C SER A 209 -10.01 18.54 2.38
N VAL A 210 -9.20 19.57 2.11
CA VAL A 210 -7.76 19.55 2.35
C VAL A 210 -7.47 19.59 3.85
N ILE A 211 -8.18 20.45 4.59
CA ILE A 211 -7.97 20.64 6.03
C ILE A 211 -8.78 19.68 6.91
N ASN A 212 -9.74 18.96 6.34
CA ASN A 212 -10.58 17.95 7.00
C ASN A 212 -9.82 16.63 7.21
N ARG A 213 -8.69 16.73 7.91
CA ARG A 213 -7.81 15.61 8.22
C ARG A 213 -7.37 15.68 9.66
N CYS A 214 -7.26 14.50 10.28
CA CYS A 214 -6.91 14.44 11.69
C CYS A 214 -5.54 15.06 11.98
N GLU A 215 -4.57 14.84 11.11
CA GLU A 215 -3.20 15.33 11.28
C GLU A 215 -3.15 16.87 11.32
N LEU A 216 -4.10 17.54 10.67
CA LEU A 216 -4.19 18.99 10.64
C LEU A 216 -4.98 19.53 11.80
N LEU A 217 -6.06 18.85 12.17
CA LEU A 217 -6.76 19.13 13.41
C LEU A 217 -5.77 19.05 14.59
N GLU A 218 -4.98 17.98 14.70
CA GLU A 218 -3.96 17.84 15.74
C GLU A 218 -2.82 18.87 15.65
N LYS A 219 -2.50 19.34 14.43
CA LYS A 219 -1.48 20.39 14.23
C LYS A 219 -1.94 21.76 14.74
N TYR A 220 -3.20 22.13 14.49
CA TYR A 220 -3.72 23.48 14.76
C TYR A 220 -4.58 23.56 16.02
N MET A 221 -5.18 22.46 16.46
CA MET A 221 -6.13 22.37 17.58
C MET A 221 -5.58 21.50 18.71
N ARG A 222 -6.23 21.57 19.88
CA ARG A 222 -5.80 20.83 21.08
C ARG A 222 -6.53 19.51 21.22
N CYS A 223 -6.47 18.68 20.17
CA CYS A 223 -7.07 17.35 20.22
C CYS A 223 -6.44 16.55 21.38
N LYS A 224 -7.24 16.09 22.34
CA LYS A 224 -6.78 15.28 23.49
C LYS A 224 -6.47 13.83 23.09
N GLY A 225 -5.73 13.65 21.99
CA GLY A 225 -5.35 12.36 21.43
C GLY A 225 -6.52 11.53 20.87
N SER A 226 -7.67 12.17 20.63
CA SER A 226 -8.89 11.53 20.15
C SER A 226 -9.42 12.27 18.93
N CYS A 227 -9.67 11.52 17.86
CA CYS A 227 -10.04 12.06 16.56
C CYS A 227 -11.02 11.14 15.86
N PHE A 228 -12.25 11.61 15.65
CA PHE A 228 -13.36 10.76 15.24
C PHE A 228 -13.98 11.24 13.93
N ALA A 229 -14.34 10.27 13.10
CA ALA A 229 -15.26 10.53 12.00
C ALA A 229 -16.63 10.88 12.59
N SER A 230 -17.23 11.96 12.11
CA SER A 230 -18.58 12.37 12.50
C SER A 230 -19.37 12.79 11.25
N MET A 231 -20.67 12.99 11.45
CA MET A 231 -21.59 13.53 10.45
C MET A 231 -22.07 14.89 10.94
N GLY A 232 -21.68 15.96 10.26
CA GLY A 232 -22.08 17.31 10.61
C GLY A 232 -21.42 18.36 9.74
N ALA A 233 -22.18 19.41 9.40
CA ALA A 233 -21.69 20.50 8.55
C ALA A 233 -20.64 21.39 9.26
N ASP A 234 -20.50 21.25 10.58
CA ASP A 234 -19.54 21.98 11.40
C ASP A 234 -18.13 21.38 11.36
N GLN A 235 -17.96 20.16 10.85
CA GLN A 235 -16.64 19.57 10.66
C GLN A 235 -15.87 20.29 9.53
N PRO A 236 -14.52 20.34 9.58
CA PRO A 236 -13.66 19.85 10.65
C PRO A 236 -13.61 20.77 11.89
N ALA A 237 -13.65 20.19 13.09
CA ALA A 237 -13.74 20.96 14.34
C ALA A 237 -13.19 20.24 15.58
N GLU A 238 -12.86 21.00 16.61
CA GLU A 238 -12.57 20.51 17.97
C GLU A 238 -13.82 20.66 18.83
N VAL A 239 -14.18 19.62 19.59
CA VAL A 239 -15.24 19.69 20.60
C VAL A 239 -14.77 20.51 21.78
N ALA A 240 -15.54 21.52 22.17
CA ALA A 240 -15.21 22.40 23.28
C ALA A 240 -15.09 21.63 24.61
N ASP A 241 -14.15 22.05 25.46
CA ASP A 241 -13.92 21.42 26.77
C ASP A 241 -15.14 21.45 27.71
N ASN A 242 -16.06 22.39 27.50
CA ASN A 242 -17.29 22.55 28.27
C ASN A 242 -18.48 21.75 27.71
N ALA A 243 -18.27 20.95 26.67
CA ALA A 243 -19.31 20.11 26.12
C ALA A 243 -19.73 19.00 27.10
N PRO A 244 -20.95 18.45 26.98
CA PRO A 244 -21.38 17.26 27.69
C PRO A 244 -20.41 16.08 27.48
N LYS A 245 -20.25 15.22 28.49
CA LYS A 245 -19.28 14.11 28.46
C LYS A 245 -19.53 13.12 27.32
N ASP A 246 -20.79 12.94 26.94
CA ASP A 246 -21.25 12.12 25.82
C ASP A 246 -20.83 12.64 24.45
N MET A 247 -20.36 13.90 24.35
CA MET A 247 -19.85 14.47 23.10
C MET A 247 -18.32 14.48 23.01
N TYR A 248 -17.63 13.80 23.92
CA TYR A 248 -16.16 13.68 23.94
C TYR A 248 -15.42 15.04 23.97
N PRO A 249 -15.52 15.82 25.06
CA PRO A 249 -14.87 17.14 25.18
C PRO A 249 -13.36 17.12 24.89
N GLY A 250 -12.91 17.98 23.97
CA GLY A 250 -11.52 18.05 23.52
C GLY A 250 -11.15 17.03 22.43
N ALA A 251 -12.09 16.22 21.94
CA ALA A 251 -11.87 15.40 20.75
C ALA A 251 -11.96 16.24 19.47
N CYS A 252 -11.25 15.84 18.43
CA CYS A 252 -11.34 16.44 17.11
C CYS A 252 -12.25 15.61 16.20
N LEU A 253 -13.01 16.28 15.35
CA LEU A 253 -14.02 15.70 14.48
C LEU A 253 -13.72 16.05 13.04
N TYR A 254 -13.73 15.05 12.17
CA TYR A 254 -13.62 15.22 10.72
C TYR A 254 -14.81 14.52 10.04
N SER A 255 -15.17 14.99 8.84
CA SER A 255 -16.22 14.35 8.03
C SER A 255 -15.61 13.30 7.11
N GLN A 256 -16.29 12.17 6.92
CA GLN A 256 -15.93 11.18 5.88
C GLN A 256 -16.49 11.55 4.49
N THR A 257 -17.39 12.53 4.42
CA THR A 257 -18.10 12.89 3.19
C THR A 257 -17.82 14.35 2.81
N ASP A 258 -17.10 14.54 1.70
CA ASP A 258 -16.75 15.87 1.20
C ASP A 258 -17.98 16.74 0.91
N SER A 259 -19.11 16.13 0.51
CA SER A 259 -20.36 16.82 0.24
C SER A 259 -21.00 17.47 1.48
N MET A 260 -20.62 17.05 2.68
CA MET A 260 -21.11 17.66 3.93
C MET A 260 -20.29 18.87 4.39
N LEU A 261 -19.12 19.10 3.80
CA LEU A 261 -18.25 20.21 4.18
C LEU A 261 -18.82 21.54 3.70
N SER A 262 -19.10 22.44 4.64
CA SER A 262 -19.68 23.76 4.34
C SER A 262 -19.03 24.87 5.15
N CYS A 263 -18.85 26.05 4.55
CA CYS A 263 -18.40 27.24 5.26
C CYS A 263 -19.46 27.79 6.22
N ASP A 264 -20.74 27.53 5.98
CA ASP A 264 -21.87 28.02 6.78
C ASP A 264 -22.17 27.15 8.00
N GLY A 265 -21.72 25.89 7.99
CA GLY A 265 -21.96 24.97 9.10
C GLY A 265 -21.41 25.51 10.42
N SER A 266 -22.15 25.30 11.50
CA SER A 266 -21.76 25.68 12.85
C SER A 266 -22.42 24.75 13.87
N HIS A 267 -21.77 24.58 15.02
CA HIS A 267 -22.34 23.80 16.12
C HIS A 267 -21.94 24.42 17.46
N LYS A 268 -22.91 24.52 18.38
CA LYS A 268 -22.76 25.24 19.66
C LYS A 268 -21.64 24.71 20.55
N GLN A 269 -21.18 23.49 20.31
CA GLN A 269 -20.20 22.80 21.14
C GLN A 269 -18.89 22.51 20.42
N THR A 270 -18.69 23.03 19.20
CA THR A 270 -17.47 22.82 18.45
C THR A 270 -16.84 24.14 18.03
N ARG A 271 -15.52 24.10 17.81
CA ARG A 271 -14.69 25.19 17.29
C ARG A 271 -14.13 24.74 15.96
N ARG A 272 -14.48 25.44 14.89
CA ARG A 272 -14.15 25.01 13.52
C ARG A 272 -12.72 25.37 13.12
N LEU A 273 -12.11 24.53 12.28
CA LEU A 273 -10.87 24.85 11.59
C LEU A 273 -11.25 25.39 10.20
N CYS A 274 -10.85 26.61 9.90
CA CYS A 274 -11.37 27.36 8.76
C CYS A 274 -10.24 27.76 7.80
N PRO A 275 -10.37 27.47 6.50
CA PRO A 275 -9.45 27.92 5.48
C PRO A 275 -9.91 29.29 4.97
N CYS A 276 -9.13 30.33 5.23
CA CYS A 276 -9.47 31.71 4.89
C CYS A 276 -8.49 32.27 3.85
N ALA A 277 -8.97 33.09 2.92
CA ALA A 277 -8.12 33.88 2.02
C ALA A 277 -8.68 35.30 1.84
#